data_AF-A0A820CFD1-F1
#
_entry.id   AF-A0A820CFD1-F1
#
_cell.length_a   1.000
_cell.length_b   1.000
_cell.length_c   1.000
_cell.angle_alpha   90.00
_cell.angle_beta   90.00
_cell.angle_gamma   90.00
#
_symmetry.space_group_name_H-M   'P 1'
#
loop_
_entity.id
_entity.type
_entity.pdbx_description
1 polymer ?
#
loop_
_entity_poly.entity_id
_entity_poly.type
_entity_poly.pdbx_seq_one_letter_code
_entity_poly.pdbx_strand_id
1 'polypeptide(L)'
;MANNNGNNNLHGYVALGWESVRSVFDQNLVEGLDIGASLCVYHQGQCVVDLYGGWKDIQRNKEPYTSDTLQLVFSVSKGVMAAAIALCVEKGWLDYDKPVAQYWPEFAANGKQVRHIRRVVLLDDNIFLLKNITVSDVLSHRAGLPYVDEKLTLDDVCNWSRITSLLAAQKPHWEPGTTHGYHPVTSGFLGGELVRRVDPHHRSFGQFVRDEIDSEFYVGISNDEIEARVAPLFRQVHTQLLKNRTKLVFFNQ
;
A
#
# COMPACT_ATOMS: atom_id res chain seq x y z
N MET A 1 11.34 23.08 30.92
CA MET A 1 10.37 22.04 31.25
C MET A 1 9.00 22.66 31.04
N ALA A 2 8.35 22.38 29.91
CA ALA A 2 7.00 22.87 29.65
C ALA A 2 6.01 21.85 30.25
N ASN A 3 5.17 22.33 31.16
CA ASN A 3 4.01 21.59 31.67
C ASN A 3 3.05 21.29 30.51
N ASN A 4 3.07 20.07 29.98
CA ASN A 4 2.03 19.57 29.08
C ASN A 4 1.00 18.77 29.90
N ASN A 5 0.21 19.47 30.72
CA ASN A 5 -1.10 18.97 31.16
C ASN A 5 -2.17 19.35 30.11
N GLY A 6 -1.83 19.24 28.82
CA GLY A 6 -2.77 19.42 27.73
C GLY A 6 -3.52 18.11 27.52
N ASN A 7 -4.84 18.14 27.58
CA ASN A 7 -5.68 17.01 27.21
C ASN A 7 -5.26 16.51 25.82
N ASN A 8 -4.63 15.34 25.72
CA ASN A 8 -4.19 14.74 24.45
C ASN A 8 -5.37 14.30 23.56
N ASN A 9 -6.61 14.58 23.97
CA ASN A 9 -7.82 14.10 23.33
C ASN A 9 -7.75 12.58 23.09
N LEU A 10 -7.24 11.83 24.07
CA LEU A 10 -7.16 10.39 23.98
C LEU A 10 -8.53 9.79 24.28
N HIS A 11 -9.09 9.10 23.30
CA HIS A 11 -10.39 8.46 23.35
C HIS A 11 -10.29 6.99 22.97
N GLY A 12 -11.41 6.28 23.14
CA GLY A 12 -11.55 4.89 22.73
C GLY A 12 -11.49 3.87 23.88
N TYR A 13 -11.43 2.61 23.49
CA TYR A 13 -11.63 1.43 24.32
C TYR A 13 -10.36 0.56 24.38
N VAL A 14 -10.13 -0.04 25.55
CA VAL A 14 -9.12 -1.08 25.75
C VAL A 14 -9.71 -2.15 26.66
N ALA A 15 -9.62 -3.40 26.24
CA ALA A 15 -10.03 -4.57 27.00
C ALA A 15 -9.12 -4.82 28.20
N LEU A 16 -9.64 -5.50 29.23
CA LEU A 16 -8.87 -5.92 30.39
C LEU A 16 -7.63 -6.72 29.98
N GLY A 17 -6.48 -6.38 30.55
CA GLY A 17 -5.17 -7.00 30.26
C GLY A 17 -4.39 -6.36 29.11
N TRP A 18 -4.96 -5.37 28.41
CA TRP A 18 -4.32 -4.64 27.31
C TRP A 18 -3.98 -3.17 27.66
N GLU A 19 -4.13 -2.79 28.93
CA GLU A 19 -4.02 -1.40 29.41
C GLU A 19 -2.66 -0.77 29.10
N SER A 20 -1.59 -1.59 29.04
CA SER A 20 -0.24 -1.13 28.68
C SER A 20 -0.18 -0.53 27.27
N VAL A 21 -1.02 -0.99 26.34
CA VAL A 21 -1.11 -0.42 24.99
C VAL A 21 -1.63 1.02 25.05
N ARG A 22 -2.64 1.30 25.90
CA ARG A 22 -3.15 2.66 26.11
C ARG A 22 -2.06 3.57 26.68
N SER A 23 -1.30 3.08 27.66
CA SER A 23 -0.23 3.87 28.29
C SER A 23 0.84 4.27 27.28
N VAL A 24 1.29 3.34 26.41
CA VAL A 24 2.29 3.65 25.38
C VAL A 24 1.73 4.59 24.32
N PHE A 25 0.47 4.38 23.89
CA PHE A 25 -0.18 5.26 22.92
C PHE A 25 -0.32 6.70 23.46
N ASP A 26 -0.75 6.87 24.71
CA ASP A 26 -0.83 8.18 25.36
C ASP A 26 0.56 8.83 25.47
N GLN A 27 1.57 8.05 25.86
CA GLN A 27 2.94 8.53 25.96
C GLN A 27 3.48 9.06 24.63
N ASN A 28 3.21 8.39 23.51
CA ASN A 28 3.60 8.87 22.19
C ASN A 28 2.99 10.25 21.86
N LEU A 29 1.72 10.48 22.26
CA LEU A 29 1.05 11.77 22.08
C LEU A 29 1.66 12.85 22.98
N VAL A 30 1.88 12.54 24.27
CA VAL A 30 2.51 13.45 25.25
C VAL A 30 3.90 13.89 24.78
N GLU A 31 4.74 12.92 24.40
CA GLU A 31 6.11 13.14 23.95
C GLU A 31 6.16 13.77 22.55
N GLY A 32 5.03 13.75 21.85
CA GLY A 32 4.90 14.32 20.53
C GLY A 32 5.61 13.53 19.44
N LEU A 33 5.84 12.24 19.68
CA LEU A 33 6.21 11.28 18.65
C LEU A 33 5.11 11.16 17.59
N ASP A 34 3.85 11.24 18.05
CA ASP A 34 2.66 11.35 17.21
C ASP A 34 1.97 12.71 17.42
N ILE A 35 1.50 13.33 16.34
CA ILE A 35 0.69 14.56 16.41
C ILE A 35 -0.77 14.20 16.64
N GLY A 36 -1.27 13.25 15.84
CA GLY A 36 -2.55 12.58 15.99
C GLY A 36 -2.45 11.20 15.35
N ALA A 37 -3.13 10.23 15.94
CA ALA A 37 -3.05 8.83 15.54
C ALA A 37 -4.32 8.07 15.91
N SER A 38 -4.47 6.89 15.32
CA SER A 38 -5.40 5.86 15.74
C SER A 38 -4.72 4.48 15.75
N LEU A 39 -5.22 3.59 16.60
CA LEU A 39 -4.74 2.21 16.75
C LEU A 39 -5.92 1.30 17.04
N CYS A 40 -6.13 0.31 16.16
CA CYS A 40 -7.09 -0.75 16.36
C CYS A 40 -6.36 -2.10 16.40
N VAL A 41 -6.66 -2.95 17.40
CA VAL A 41 -6.06 -4.28 17.56
C VAL A 41 -7.17 -5.31 17.78
N TYR A 42 -7.14 -6.35 16.95
CA TYR A 42 -7.98 -7.52 17.10
C TYR A 42 -7.16 -8.70 17.61
N HIS A 43 -7.69 -9.40 18.61
CA HIS A 43 -7.15 -10.66 19.12
C HIS A 43 -8.24 -11.72 19.07
N GLN A 44 -7.98 -12.84 18.36
CA GLN A 44 -8.94 -13.93 18.16
C GLN A 44 -10.32 -13.45 17.63
N GLY A 45 -10.30 -12.50 16.69
CA GLY A 45 -11.50 -11.94 16.08
C GLY A 45 -12.28 -10.95 16.95
N GLN A 46 -11.79 -10.61 18.15
CA GLN A 46 -12.40 -9.61 19.02
C GLN A 46 -11.56 -8.33 19.05
N CYS A 47 -12.21 -7.17 18.94
CA CYS A 47 -11.55 -5.88 19.13
C CYS A 47 -11.16 -5.73 20.61
N VAL A 48 -9.85 -5.66 20.88
CA VAL A 48 -9.30 -5.53 22.25
C VAL A 48 -8.71 -4.16 22.50
N VAL A 49 -8.37 -3.41 21.46
CA VAL A 49 -7.91 -2.01 21.53
C VAL A 49 -8.53 -1.27 20.36
N ASP A 50 -9.15 -0.14 20.62
CA ASP A 50 -9.59 0.82 19.62
C ASP A 50 -9.39 2.22 20.19
N LEU A 51 -8.28 2.85 19.84
CA LEU A 51 -7.82 4.12 20.39
C LEU A 51 -7.64 5.13 19.28
N TYR A 52 -7.93 6.39 19.59
CA TYR A 52 -7.57 7.52 18.75
C TYR A 52 -7.32 8.75 19.62
N GLY A 53 -6.53 9.68 19.12
CA GLY A 53 -6.31 10.94 19.82
C GLY A 53 -5.22 11.79 19.21
N GLY A 54 -4.97 12.92 19.87
CA GLY A 54 -4.10 13.98 19.37
C GLY A 54 -4.85 14.93 18.45
N TRP A 55 -4.15 15.40 17.41
CA TRP A 55 -4.56 16.53 16.58
C TRP A 55 -4.27 16.28 15.10
N LYS A 56 -5.06 16.89 14.23
CA LYS A 56 -4.81 16.95 12.78
C LYS A 56 -3.82 18.05 12.41
N ASP A 57 -3.54 18.98 13.32
CA ASP A 57 -2.68 20.13 13.07
C ASP A 57 -1.36 20.07 13.88
N ILE A 58 -0.27 20.51 13.26
CA ILE A 58 1.07 20.49 13.88
C ILE A 58 1.19 21.37 15.12
N GLN A 59 0.33 22.38 15.26
CA GLN A 59 0.29 23.30 16.40
C GLN A 59 -0.44 22.68 17.60
N ARG A 60 -1.14 21.55 17.39
CA ARG A 60 -1.85 20.75 18.39
C ARG A 60 -2.89 21.56 19.15
N ASN A 61 -3.64 22.41 18.44
CA ASN A 61 -4.56 23.33 19.10
C ASN A 61 -5.81 23.71 18.30
N LYS A 62 -6.04 23.15 17.11
CA LYS A 62 -7.19 23.52 16.27
C LYS A 62 -8.15 22.37 16.07
N GLU A 63 -7.68 21.29 15.47
CA GLU A 63 -8.56 20.21 15.01
C GLU A 63 -8.17 18.89 15.67
N PRO A 64 -9.06 18.29 16.48
CA PRO A 64 -8.77 17.01 17.12
C PRO A 64 -8.70 15.88 16.10
N TYR A 65 -7.83 14.91 16.36
CA TYR A 65 -7.86 13.62 15.66
C TYR A 65 -8.96 12.76 16.28
N THR A 66 -9.96 12.40 15.48
CA THR A 66 -11.18 11.71 15.93
C THR A 66 -11.30 10.32 15.31
N SER A 67 -12.28 9.52 15.75
CA SER A 67 -12.64 8.24 15.14
C SER A 67 -12.95 8.33 13.65
N ASP A 68 -13.47 9.48 13.20
CA ASP A 68 -13.88 9.70 11.81
C ASP A 68 -12.73 10.18 10.92
N THR A 69 -11.55 10.39 11.49
CA THR A 69 -10.38 10.90 10.78
C THR A 69 -9.80 9.85 9.87
N LEU A 70 -9.62 10.21 8.59
CA LEU A 70 -8.96 9.35 7.61
C LEU A 70 -7.48 9.72 7.51
N GLN A 71 -6.62 8.74 7.27
CA GLN A 71 -5.18 8.92 7.13
C GLN A 71 -4.68 8.30 5.82
N LEU A 72 -3.78 8.98 5.11
CA LEU A 72 -3.07 8.35 4.01
C LEU A 72 -2.15 7.24 4.57
N VAL A 73 -2.46 5.98 4.25
CA VAL A 73 -1.74 4.80 4.77
C VAL A 73 -0.60 4.30 3.87
N PHE A 74 -0.30 5.00 2.78
CA PHE A 74 0.78 4.67 1.84
C PHE A 74 0.77 3.19 1.42
N SER A 75 1.88 2.49 1.60
CA SER A 75 2.08 1.11 1.12
C SER A 75 1.28 0.07 1.88
N VAL A 76 0.62 0.41 3.00
CA VAL A 76 -0.37 -0.48 3.64
C VAL A 76 -1.48 -0.86 2.66
N SER A 77 -1.80 0.02 1.71
CA SER A 77 -2.74 -0.26 0.60
C SER A 77 -2.42 -1.52 -0.21
N LYS A 78 -1.16 -1.98 -0.24
CA LYS A 78 -0.79 -3.23 -0.93
C LYS A 78 -1.36 -4.45 -0.22
N GLY A 79 -1.54 -4.41 1.10
CA GLY A 79 -2.23 -5.46 1.84
C GLY A 79 -3.69 -5.59 1.41
N VAL A 80 -4.38 -4.45 1.26
CA VAL A 80 -5.76 -4.40 0.76
C VAL A 80 -5.86 -4.88 -0.69
N MET A 81 -4.92 -4.48 -1.55
CA MET A 81 -4.82 -5.01 -2.91
C MET A 81 -4.57 -6.52 -2.95
N ALA A 82 -3.72 -7.04 -2.07
CA ALA A 82 -3.48 -8.48 -1.97
C ALA A 82 -4.74 -9.23 -1.50
N ALA A 83 -5.48 -8.66 -0.53
CA ALA A 83 -6.77 -9.20 -0.09
C ALA A 83 -7.83 -9.18 -1.20
N ALA A 84 -7.92 -8.10 -1.99
CA ALA A 84 -8.81 -8.03 -3.15
C ALA A 84 -8.51 -9.13 -4.17
N ILE A 85 -7.22 -9.36 -4.45
CA ILE A 85 -6.80 -10.46 -5.33
C ILE A 85 -7.14 -11.82 -4.71
N ALA A 86 -6.92 -12.02 -3.41
CA ALA A 86 -7.28 -13.25 -2.72
C ALA A 86 -8.79 -13.54 -2.81
N LEU A 87 -9.65 -12.53 -2.67
CA LEU A 87 -11.09 -12.66 -2.88
C LEU A 87 -11.43 -13.04 -4.33
N CYS A 88 -10.77 -12.43 -5.33
CA CYS A 88 -10.95 -12.84 -6.73
C CYS A 88 -10.53 -14.30 -6.97
N VAL A 89 -9.49 -14.79 -6.28
CA VAL A 89 -9.06 -16.20 -6.34
C VAL A 89 -10.08 -17.12 -5.66
N GLU A 90 -10.56 -16.76 -4.47
CA GLU A 90 -11.61 -17.50 -3.77
C GLU A 90 -12.88 -17.64 -4.60
N LYS A 91 -13.27 -16.57 -5.31
CA LYS A 91 -14.42 -16.56 -6.24
C LYS A 91 -14.16 -17.32 -7.56
N GLY A 92 -12.94 -17.81 -7.79
CA GLY A 92 -12.53 -18.51 -9.00
C GLY A 92 -12.35 -17.62 -10.24
N TRP A 93 -12.28 -16.30 -10.06
CA TRP A 93 -12.10 -15.33 -11.16
C TRP A 93 -10.64 -15.15 -11.54
N LEU A 94 -9.74 -15.43 -10.60
CA LEU A 94 -8.29 -15.33 -10.77
C LEU A 94 -7.60 -16.59 -10.21
N ASP A 95 -6.39 -16.87 -10.66
CA ASP A 95 -5.57 -17.97 -10.17
C ASP A 95 -4.10 -17.50 -10.13
N TYR A 96 -3.45 -17.73 -8.98
CA TYR A 96 -2.09 -17.26 -8.71
C TYR A 96 -1.06 -17.79 -9.70
N ASP A 97 -1.24 -19.01 -10.19
CA ASP A 97 -0.29 -19.70 -11.07
C ASP A 97 -0.55 -19.42 -12.55
N LYS A 98 -1.67 -18.76 -12.87
CA LYS A 98 -1.99 -18.43 -14.26
C LYS A 98 -1.20 -17.23 -14.75
N PRO A 99 -0.84 -17.22 -16.06
CA PRO A 99 -0.24 -16.06 -16.70
C PRO A 99 -1.14 -14.83 -16.57
N VAL A 100 -0.55 -13.67 -16.26
CA VAL A 100 -1.25 -12.37 -16.26
C VAL A 100 -1.94 -12.12 -17.61
N ALA A 101 -1.26 -12.50 -18.70
CA ALA A 101 -1.76 -12.36 -20.07
C ALA A 101 -3.08 -13.11 -20.34
N GLN A 102 -3.47 -14.07 -19.49
CA GLN A 102 -4.76 -14.74 -19.58
C GLN A 102 -5.92 -13.78 -19.24
N TYR A 103 -5.70 -12.88 -18.29
CA TYR A 103 -6.69 -11.91 -17.81
C TYR A 103 -6.50 -10.53 -18.43
N TRP A 104 -5.27 -10.23 -18.83
CA TRP A 104 -4.86 -8.96 -19.42
C TRP A 104 -4.03 -9.22 -20.69
N PRO A 105 -4.66 -9.48 -21.84
CA PRO A 105 -3.96 -9.91 -23.06
C PRO A 105 -2.84 -8.97 -23.54
N GLU A 106 -3.03 -7.66 -23.40
CA GLU A 106 -2.06 -6.63 -23.79
C GLU A 106 -0.75 -6.75 -22.98
N PHE A 107 -0.83 -7.31 -21.77
CA PHE A 107 0.34 -7.59 -20.93
C PHE A 107 1.23 -8.69 -21.51
N ALA A 108 0.86 -9.40 -22.57
CA ALA A 108 1.74 -10.37 -23.23
C ALA A 108 2.95 -9.72 -23.94
N ALA A 109 2.91 -8.41 -24.19
CA ALA A 109 3.90 -7.72 -25.00
C ALA A 109 5.32 -7.76 -24.41
N ASN A 110 6.32 -7.58 -25.27
CA ASN A 110 7.72 -7.35 -24.91
C ASN A 110 8.32 -8.38 -23.94
N GLY A 111 8.06 -9.67 -24.21
CA GLY A 111 8.69 -10.80 -23.52
C GLY A 111 7.97 -11.25 -22.24
N LYS A 112 6.81 -10.66 -21.91
CA LYS A 112 6.03 -11.02 -20.71
C LYS A 112 5.21 -12.31 -20.87
N GLN A 113 5.00 -12.77 -22.10
CA GLN A 113 4.48 -14.10 -22.41
C GLN A 113 5.47 -14.90 -23.28
N VAL A 114 5.74 -16.12 -22.84
CA VAL A 114 6.62 -17.09 -23.48
C VAL A 114 5.75 -18.07 -24.27
N ARG A 115 5.86 -18.05 -25.61
CA ARG A 115 5.13 -18.98 -26.49
C ARG A 115 5.70 -20.40 -26.51
N HIS A 116 7.00 -20.55 -26.21
CA HIS A 116 7.68 -21.85 -26.14
C HIS A 116 8.68 -21.82 -25.00
N ILE A 117 8.69 -22.88 -24.16
CA ILE A 117 9.72 -23.06 -23.14
C ILE A 117 11.08 -22.96 -23.83
N ARG A 118 11.84 -21.95 -23.45
CA ARG A 118 13.19 -21.72 -23.96
C ARG A 118 14.12 -21.83 -22.77
N ARG A 119 15.10 -22.73 -22.89
CA ARG A 119 16.17 -22.91 -21.92
C ARG A 119 17.15 -21.78 -22.15
N VAL A 120 17.32 -20.90 -21.16
CA VAL A 120 18.43 -19.95 -21.16
C VAL A 120 19.52 -20.55 -20.29
N VAL A 121 20.64 -20.90 -20.92
CA VAL A 121 21.87 -21.27 -20.23
C VAL A 121 22.66 -19.98 -20.08
N LEU A 122 22.86 -19.54 -18.84
CA LEU A 122 23.81 -18.46 -18.57
C LEU A 122 25.22 -19.05 -18.42
N LEU A 123 26.24 -18.20 -18.63
CA LEU A 123 27.59 -18.47 -18.15
C LEU A 123 27.47 -18.74 -16.64
N ASP A 124 28.07 -19.84 -16.15
CA ASP A 124 28.02 -20.36 -14.77
C ASP A 124 26.97 -21.47 -14.46
N ASP A 125 26.65 -22.33 -15.43
CA ASP A 125 25.85 -23.57 -15.29
C ASP A 125 24.39 -23.42 -14.79
N ASN A 126 23.93 -22.19 -14.56
CA ASN A 126 22.56 -21.92 -14.16
C ASN A 126 21.62 -21.97 -15.37
N ILE A 127 20.62 -22.86 -15.28
CA ILE A 127 19.53 -22.98 -16.25
C ILE A 127 18.32 -22.23 -15.73
N PHE A 128 17.92 -21.17 -16.43
CA PHE A 128 16.64 -20.53 -16.20
C PHE A 128 15.65 -20.93 -17.31
N LEU A 129 14.49 -21.40 -16.90
CA LEU A 129 13.37 -21.62 -17.81
C LEU A 129 12.65 -20.28 -17.97
N LEU A 130 12.60 -19.76 -19.20
CA LEU A 130 11.74 -18.62 -19.51
C LEU A 130 10.29 -19.04 -19.22
N LYS A 131 9.64 -18.31 -18.29
CA LYS A 131 8.26 -18.54 -17.88
C LYS A 131 7.41 -17.31 -18.13
N ASN A 132 6.10 -17.53 -18.24
CA ASN A 132 5.14 -16.42 -18.25
C ASN A 132 5.18 -15.69 -16.90
N ILE A 133 4.93 -14.37 -16.91
CA ILE A 133 4.65 -13.64 -15.68
C ILE A 133 3.31 -14.12 -15.14
N THR A 134 3.32 -14.69 -13.94
CA THR A 134 2.12 -15.16 -13.25
C THR A 134 1.54 -14.07 -12.36
N VAL A 135 0.29 -14.24 -11.92
CA VAL A 135 -0.32 -13.38 -10.90
C VAL A 135 0.53 -13.38 -9.61
N SER A 136 1.08 -14.53 -9.22
CA SER A 136 2.01 -14.63 -8.08
C SER A 136 3.26 -13.79 -8.28
N ASP A 137 3.85 -13.75 -9.48
CA ASP A 137 5.02 -12.91 -9.76
C ASP A 137 4.72 -11.40 -9.65
N VAL A 138 3.50 -10.97 -9.98
CA VAL A 138 3.05 -9.57 -9.77
C VAL A 138 3.00 -9.24 -8.29
N LEU A 139 2.34 -10.10 -7.49
CA LEU A 139 2.17 -9.90 -6.05
C LEU A 139 3.47 -9.94 -5.26
N SER A 140 4.42 -10.73 -5.73
CA SER A 140 5.72 -10.93 -5.09
C SER A 140 6.82 -10.07 -5.69
N HIS A 141 6.49 -9.01 -6.43
CA HIS A 141 7.46 -8.04 -6.97
C HIS A 141 8.53 -8.64 -7.91
N ARG A 142 8.15 -9.67 -8.66
CA ARG A 142 9.02 -10.44 -9.56
C ARG A 142 8.70 -10.23 -11.05
N ALA A 143 7.73 -9.36 -11.36
CA ALA A 143 7.32 -9.03 -12.72
C ALA A 143 8.31 -8.13 -13.50
N GLY A 144 9.27 -7.48 -12.82
CA GLY A 144 10.25 -6.63 -13.48
C GLY A 144 9.77 -5.24 -13.91
N LEU A 145 8.73 -4.71 -13.28
CA LEU A 145 8.11 -3.42 -13.64
C LEU A 145 8.02 -2.45 -12.44
N PRO A 146 9.11 -2.17 -11.71
CA PRO A 146 9.05 -1.35 -10.49
C PRO A 146 8.70 0.13 -10.74
N TYR A 147 8.86 0.61 -11.97
CA TYR A 147 8.54 1.96 -12.43
C TYR A 147 8.20 1.96 -13.92
N VAL A 148 7.65 3.08 -14.40
CA VAL A 148 7.38 3.32 -15.82
C VAL A 148 8.56 4.09 -16.43
N ASP A 149 9.02 3.69 -17.61
CA ASP A 149 10.18 4.29 -18.29
C ASP A 149 9.93 5.73 -18.76
N GLU A 150 8.68 6.06 -19.06
CA GLU A 150 8.29 7.39 -19.50
C GLU A 150 8.31 8.41 -18.36
N LYS A 151 8.62 9.67 -18.70
CA LYS A 151 8.44 10.79 -17.78
C LYS A 151 6.96 11.08 -17.61
N LEU A 152 6.45 10.94 -16.39
CA LEU A 152 5.04 11.11 -16.06
C LEU A 152 4.81 12.44 -15.35
N THR A 153 3.69 13.09 -15.69
CA THR A 153 3.10 14.17 -14.88
C THR A 153 2.22 13.57 -13.78
N LEU A 154 1.74 14.39 -12.83
CA LEU A 154 0.76 13.94 -11.84
C LEU A 154 -0.56 13.51 -12.52
N ASP A 155 -0.98 14.23 -13.56
CA ASP A 155 -2.18 13.90 -14.33
C ASP A 155 -2.04 12.53 -15.01
N ASP A 156 -0.84 12.19 -15.53
CA ASP A 156 -0.58 10.86 -16.08
C ASP A 156 -0.70 9.77 -15.01
N VAL A 157 -0.18 10.00 -13.80
CA VAL A 157 -0.27 9.05 -12.68
C VAL A 157 -1.72 8.87 -12.20
N CYS A 158 -2.52 9.93 -12.21
CA CYS A 158 -3.94 9.88 -11.90
C CYS A 158 -4.77 9.21 -13.01
N ASN A 159 -4.24 9.09 -14.22
CA ASN A 159 -4.88 8.40 -15.32
C ASN A 159 -4.58 6.90 -15.31
N TRP A 160 -5.49 6.13 -14.73
CA TRP A 160 -5.36 4.68 -14.58
C TRP A 160 -5.02 3.96 -15.89
N SER A 161 -5.76 4.23 -16.96
CA SER A 161 -5.59 3.52 -18.25
C SER A 161 -4.27 3.88 -18.92
N ARG A 162 -3.77 5.11 -18.71
CA ARG A 162 -2.45 5.53 -19.18
C ARG A 162 -1.35 4.69 -18.54
N ILE A 163 -1.34 4.59 -17.21
CA ILE A 163 -0.31 3.83 -16.48
C ILE A 163 -0.38 2.34 -16.79
N THR A 164 -1.56 1.74 -16.80
CA THR A 164 -1.67 0.30 -17.08
C THR A 164 -1.26 -0.01 -18.52
N SER A 165 -1.65 0.81 -19.50
CA SER A 165 -1.22 0.64 -20.90
C SER A 165 0.30 0.72 -21.05
N LEU A 166 0.94 1.67 -20.36
CA LEU A 166 2.41 1.79 -20.35
C LEU A 166 3.07 0.55 -19.74
N LEU A 167 2.58 0.07 -18.60
CA LEU A 167 3.11 -1.13 -17.94
C LEU A 167 2.89 -2.40 -18.78
N ALA A 168 1.74 -2.53 -19.46
CA ALA A 168 1.48 -3.62 -20.39
C ALA A 168 2.41 -3.60 -21.59
N ALA A 169 2.74 -2.41 -22.11
CA ALA A 169 3.67 -2.26 -23.22
C ALA A 169 5.13 -2.40 -22.78
N GLN A 170 5.51 -2.03 -21.56
CA GLN A 170 6.93 -1.95 -21.18
C GLN A 170 7.62 -3.32 -21.11
N LYS A 171 8.89 -3.36 -21.51
CA LYS A 171 9.75 -4.54 -21.32
C LYS A 171 10.15 -4.63 -19.83
N PRO A 172 10.08 -5.80 -19.19
CA PRO A 172 10.62 -5.97 -17.85
C PRO A 172 12.09 -5.54 -17.75
N HIS A 173 12.45 -4.85 -16.67
CA HIS A 173 13.81 -4.40 -16.37
C HIS A 173 14.77 -5.55 -16.06
N TRP A 174 14.24 -6.70 -15.70
CA TRP A 174 14.97 -7.95 -15.52
C TRP A 174 14.11 -9.11 -15.99
N GLU A 175 14.74 -10.27 -16.18
CA GLU A 175 14.04 -11.49 -16.56
C GLU A 175 13.02 -11.88 -15.47
N PRO A 176 11.70 -11.90 -15.77
CA PRO A 176 10.69 -12.11 -14.75
C PRO A 176 10.88 -13.43 -13.98
N GLY A 177 10.68 -13.37 -12.66
CA GLY A 177 10.88 -14.52 -11.78
C GLY A 177 12.34 -14.90 -11.49
N THR A 178 13.34 -14.19 -12.01
CA THR A 178 14.75 -14.46 -11.65
C THR A 178 15.21 -13.67 -10.42
N THR A 179 14.58 -12.51 -10.17
CA THR A 179 14.91 -11.65 -9.02
C THR A 179 13.66 -10.95 -8.48
N HIS A 180 13.79 -10.37 -7.29
CA HIS A 180 12.78 -9.57 -6.60
C HIS A 180 13.25 -8.11 -6.56
N GLY A 181 12.39 -7.18 -6.96
CA GLY A 181 12.63 -5.75 -6.81
C GLY A 181 11.34 -5.04 -6.45
N TYR A 182 11.29 -4.36 -5.31
CA TYR A 182 10.06 -3.74 -4.81
C TYR A 182 9.43 -2.80 -5.84
N HIS A 183 8.12 -2.95 -6.07
CA HIS A 183 7.33 -2.11 -6.99
C HIS A 183 6.53 -1.10 -6.15
N PRO A 184 7.12 0.05 -5.77
CA PRO A 184 6.55 0.94 -4.75
C PRO A 184 5.19 1.50 -5.15
N VAL A 185 4.99 1.80 -6.42
CA VAL A 185 3.75 2.41 -6.95
C VAL A 185 3.07 1.48 -7.95
N THR A 186 3.83 0.92 -8.89
CA THR A 186 3.30 0.13 -10.01
C THR A 186 2.60 -1.15 -9.58
N SER A 187 2.93 -1.75 -8.43
CA SER A 187 2.21 -2.93 -7.92
C SER A 187 0.71 -2.68 -7.73
N GLY A 188 0.33 -1.48 -7.26
CA GLY A 188 -1.08 -1.11 -7.11
C GLY A 188 -1.83 -1.08 -8.45
N PHE A 189 -1.19 -0.57 -9.51
CA PHE A 189 -1.75 -0.59 -10.86
C PHE A 189 -1.80 -1.99 -11.46
N LEU A 190 -0.72 -2.77 -11.32
CA LEU A 190 -0.64 -4.14 -11.84
C LEU A 190 -1.69 -5.05 -11.18
N GLY A 191 -1.76 -5.04 -9.85
CA GLY A 191 -2.71 -5.85 -9.09
C GLY A 191 -4.14 -5.33 -9.21
N GLY A 192 -4.34 -4.01 -9.15
CA GLY A 192 -5.66 -3.42 -9.31
C GLY A 192 -6.24 -3.62 -10.71
N GLU A 193 -5.41 -3.63 -11.76
CA GLU A 193 -5.89 -3.86 -13.13
C GLU A 193 -6.35 -5.31 -13.31
N LEU A 194 -5.64 -6.28 -12.72
CA LEU A 194 -6.09 -7.67 -12.67
C LEU A 194 -7.49 -7.77 -12.05
N VAL A 195 -7.72 -7.13 -10.89
CA VAL A 195 -9.03 -7.11 -10.22
C VAL A 195 -10.10 -6.50 -11.13
N ARG A 196 -9.84 -5.34 -11.73
CA ARG A 196 -10.79 -4.66 -12.65
C ARG A 196 -11.15 -5.52 -13.88
N ARG A 197 -10.18 -6.27 -14.40
CA ARG A 197 -10.34 -7.13 -15.59
C ARG A 197 -11.21 -8.36 -15.29
N VAL A 198 -11.07 -8.94 -14.10
CA VAL A 198 -11.77 -10.18 -13.72
C VAL A 198 -13.05 -9.96 -12.93
N ASP A 199 -13.26 -8.76 -12.37
CA ASP A 199 -14.53 -8.38 -11.74
C ASP A 199 -15.66 -8.40 -12.78
N PRO A 200 -16.72 -9.21 -12.61
CA PRO A 200 -17.84 -9.30 -13.56
C PRO A 200 -18.57 -7.97 -13.78
N HIS A 201 -18.50 -7.06 -12.81
CA HIS A 201 -19.10 -5.72 -12.89
C HIS A 201 -18.14 -4.66 -13.47
N HIS A 202 -16.88 -5.03 -13.74
CA HIS A 202 -15.83 -4.13 -14.24
C HIS A 202 -15.72 -2.82 -13.46
N ARG A 203 -15.92 -2.89 -12.14
CA ARG A 203 -15.84 -1.73 -11.24
C ARG A 203 -14.42 -1.16 -11.24
N SER A 204 -14.28 0.08 -10.79
CA SER A 204 -12.96 0.60 -10.44
C SER A 204 -12.38 -0.19 -9.26
N PHE A 205 -11.05 -0.25 -9.17
CA PHE A 205 -10.41 -0.94 -8.05
C PHE A 205 -10.83 -0.35 -6.69
N GLY A 206 -10.94 0.98 -6.57
CA GLY A 206 -11.43 1.63 -5.35
C GLY A 206 -12.89 1.28 -5.02
N GLN A 207 -13.76 1.18 -6.03
CA GLN A 207 -15.15 0.76 -5.78
C GLN A 207 -15.22 -0.71 -5.37
N PHE A 208 -14.45 -1.59 -6.01
CA PHE A 208 -14.36 -3.00 -5.62
C PHE A 208 -13.94 -3.15 -4.16
N VAL A 209 -12.91 -2.42 -3.73
CA VAL A 209 -12.43 -2.46 -2.34
C VAL A 209 -13.52 -2.01 -1.36
N ARG A 210 -14.26 -0.93 -1.68
CA ARG A 210 -15.36 -0.46 -0.82
C ARG A 210 -16.50 -1.45 -0.68
N ASP A 211 -16.82 -2.15 -1.76
CA ASP A 211 -17.95 -3.07 -1.79
C ASP A 211 -17.61 -4.44 -1.16
N GLU A 212 -16.38 -4.91 -1.32
CA GLU A 212 -16.00 -6.29 -1.02
C GLU A 212 -15.11 -6.44 0.24
N ILE A 213 -14.45 -5.36 0.68
CA ILE A 213 -13.47 -5.41 1.78
C ILE A 213 -13.85 -4.47 2.91
N ASP A 214 -13.84 -3.17 2.66
CA ASP A 214 -14.06 -2.15 3.69
C ASP A 214 -14.56 -0.85 3.06
N SER A 215 -15.77 -0.43 3.44
CA SER A 215 -16.42 0.78 2.94
C SER A 215 -15.67 2.07 3.30
N GLU A 216 -14.85 2.05 4.36
CA GLU A 216 -14.06 3.19 4.83
C GLU A 216 -12.60 3.17 4.33
N PHE A 217 -12.27 2.27 3.39
CA PHE A 217 -10.99 2.27 2.68
C PHE A 217 -11.12 2.89 1.28
N TYR A 218 -10.49 4.05 1.08
CA TYR A 218 -10.61 4.82 -0.15
C TYR A 218 -9.37 4.68 -1.03
N VAL A 219 -9.54 4.19 -2.26
CA VAL A 219 -8.52 4.30 -3.32
C VAL A 219 -9.00 5.32 -4.34
N GLY A 220 -8.46 6.53 -4.20
CA GLY A 220 -9.01 7.74 -4.82
C GLY A 220 -10.12 8.34 -3.97
N ILE A 221 -10.09 9.66 -3.81
CA ILE A 221 -11.13 10.45 -3.15
C ILE A 221 -11.72 11.38 -4.21
N SER A 222 -13.04 11.45 -4.27
CA SER A 222 -13.76 12.25 -5.27
C SER A 222 -14.89 13.09 -4.67
N ASN A 223 -14.97 13.16 -3.33
CA ASN A 223 -15.98 13.92 -2.61
C ASN A 223 -15.30 14.76 -1.52
N ASP A 224 -15.55 16.07 -1.55
CA ASP A 224 -15.04 17.06 -0.59
C ASP A 224 -15.39 16.70 0.86
N GLU A 225 -16.54 16.04 1.11
CA GLU A 225 -16.92 15.59 2.44
C GLU A 225 -15.97 14.53 3.00
N ILE A 226 -15.49 13.62 2.15
CA ILE A 226 -14.50 12.61 2.53
C ILE A 226 -13.12 13.25 2.63
N GLU A 227 -12.78 14.15 1.72
CA GLU A 227 -11.50 14.88 1.74
C GLU A 227 -11.35 15.69 3.04
N ALA A 228 -12.42 16.34 3.52
CA ALA A 228 -12.42 17.07 4.79
C ALA A 228 -12.12 16.20 6.02
N ARG A 229 -12.29 14.87 5.92
CA ARG A 229 -11.95 13.94 7.00
C ARG A 229 -10.46 13.60 7.04
N VAL A 230 -9.74 13.79 5.93
CA VAL A 230 -8.33 13.39 5.77
C VAL A 230 -7.41 14.29 6.60
N ALA A 231 -6.65 13.70 7.51
CA ALA A 231 -5.60 14.41 8.22
C ALA A 231 -4.42 14.76 7.29
N PRO A 232 -3.91 16.01 7.34
CA PRO A 232 -2.78 16.42 6.51
C PRO A 232 -1.50 15.67 6.88
N LEU A 233 -0.63 15.49 5.89
CA LEU A 233 0.67 14.89 6.08
C LEU A 233 1.70 15.94 6.44
N PHE A 234 2.36 15.75 7.57
CA PHE A 234 3.47 16.58 7.99
C PHE A 234 4.78 15.92 7.62
N ARG A 235 5.69 16.68 6.99
CA ARG A 235 7.08 16.27 6.87
C ARG A 235 7.66 16.21 8.27
N GLN A 236 8.25 15.07 8.63
CA GLN A 236 8.82 14.84 9.95
C GLN A 236 9.68 16.03 10.40
N VAL A 237 9.28 16.72 11.47
CA VAL A 237 10.11 17.76 12.10
C VAL A 237 11.15 17.06 12.97
N HIS A 238 12.21 16.58 12.32
CA HIS A 238 13.29 15.84 12.97
C HIS A 238 14.24 16.77 13.74
N THR A 239 13.77 17.48 14.75
CA THR A 239 14.64 18.34 15.59
C THR A 239 14.93 17.77 16.98
N GLN A 240 14.23 16.73 17.45
CA GLN A 240 14.48 16.17 18.79
C GLN A 240 15.17 14.79 18.83
N LEU A 241 15.01 13.94 17.81
CA LEU A 241 15.60 12.59 17.83
C LEU A 241 17.12 12.54 17.54
N LEU A 242 17.72 13.62 17.02
CA LEU A 242 19.15 13.69 16.74
C LEU A 242 20.03 14.00 17.97
N LYS A 243 19.44 14.34 19.13
CA LYS A 243 20.24 14.66 20.33
C LYS A 243 20.71 13.43 21.11
N ASN A 244 20.04 12.27 20.96
CA ASN A 244 20.31 11.10 21.82
C ASN A 244 20.67 9.80 21.08
N ARG A 245 20.88 9.81 19.76
CA ARG A 245 21.42 8.63 19.04
C ARG A 245 22.54 9.04 18.10
N THR A 246 23.75 9.05 18.64
CA THR A 246 25.00 9.07 17.87
C THR A 246 25.06 7.84 16.96
N LYS A 247 25.47 8.06 15.70
CA LYS A 247 25.73 7.08 14.62
C LYS A 247 24.53 6.63 13.79
N LEU A 248 24.13 7.48 12.84
CA LEU A 248 23.74 7.00 11.51
C LEU A 248 24.54 7.80 10.48
N VAL A 249 25.53 7.13 9.90
CA VAL A 249 26.29 7.60 8.74
C VAL A 249 25.39 7.41 7.52
N PHE A 250 24.93 8.50 6.92
CA PHE A 250 24.33 8.45 5.59
C PHE A 250 25.47 8.37 4.56
N PHE A 251 25.58 7.23 3.87
CA PHE A 251 26.32 7.17 2.62
C PHE A 251 25.40 7.74 1.53
N ASN A 252 25.75 8.93 1.03
CA ASN A 252 25.24 9.42 -0.25
C ASN A 252 26.04 8.76 -1.37
N GLN A 253 25.35 8.13 -2.32
CA GLN A 253 25.72 8.15 -3.73
C GLN A 253 24.58 8.78 -4.51
#